data_AF-A0A845K4M7-F1
#
_entry.id   AF-A0A845K4M7-F1
#
_cell.length_a   1.000
_cell.length_b   1.000
_cell.length_c   1.000
_cell.angle_alpha   90.00
_cell.angle_beta   90.00
_cell.angle_gamma   90.00
#
_symmetry.space_group_name_H-M   'P 1'
#
loop_
_entity.id
_entity.type
_entity.pdbx_description
1 polymer ?
#
loop_
_entity_poly.entity_id
_entity_poly.type
_entity_poly.pdbx_seq_one_letter_code
_entity_poly.pdbx_strand_id
1 'polypeptide(L)'
;MNKQVELKDRKIVASKHVKLGQKNQKGQTYTDINDIFYKAKQTPNFLTGSEVIRAAIKIASVGTSVAYPITPQSEAAALIGELYAEGYLDEYFRGESEFAVMGQCAGAAFGGHRVFTTTAGPGTLRAMEN
;
A
#
# COMPACT_ATOMS: atom_id res chain seq x y z
N MET A 1 -5.29 5.41 -30.18
CA MET A 1 -3.97 5.11 -30.76
C MET A 1 -3.01 4.76 -29.62
N ASN A 2 -3.01 3.50 -29.19
CA ASN A 2 -2.19 3.06 -28.07
C ASN A 2 -0.80 2.70 -28.60
N LYS A 3 0.10 3.67 -28.62
CA LYS A 3 1.52 3.43 -28.89
C LYS A 3 2.06 2.56 -27.75
N GLN A 4 2.50 1.34 -28.04
CA GLN A 4 3.30 0.58 -27.08
C GLN A 4 4.59 1.37 -26.83
N VAL A 5 4.75 1.85 -25.61
CA VAL A 5 5.98 2.53 -25.19
C VAL A 5 7.00 1.45 -24.89
N GLU A 6 8.09 1.37 -25.66
CA GLU A 6 9.20 0.46 -25.34
C GLU A 6 9.85 0.89 -24.01
N LEU A 7 9.88 -0.06 -23.06
CA LEU A 7 10.35 0.14 -21.68
C LEU A 7 11.79 -0.33 -21.47
N LYS A 8 12.56 -0.57 -22.54
CA LYS A 8 13.79 -1.39 -22.55
C LYS A 8 14.86 -1.02 -21.52
N ASP A 9 14.92 0.22 -21.03
CA ASP A 9 16.00 0.68 -20.14
C ASP A 9 15.57 1.40 -18.85
N ARG A 10 14.28 1.35 -18.46
CA ARG A 10 13.82 1.98 -17.21
C ARG A 10 13.88 1.00 -16.05
N LYS A 11 15.06 0.82 -15.44
CA LYS A 11 15.17 0.06 -14.19
C LYS A 11 14.87 0.97 -13.00
N ILE A 12 13.95 0.55 -12.15
CA ILE A 12 13.75 1.16 -10.84
C ILE A 12 14.89 0.67 -9.95
N VAL A 13 15.73 1.60 -9.47
CA VAL A 13 16.84 1.29 -8.57
C VAL A 13 16.29 1.09 -7.17
N ALA A 14 16.33 -0.15 -6.66
CA ALA A 14 15.88 -0.47 -5.32
C ALA A 14 16.91 -0.06 -4.25
N SER A 15 16.42 0.22 -3.04
CA SER A 15 17.28 0.36 -1.86
C SER A 15 18.00 -0.97 -1.57
N LYS A 16 19.26 -0.91 -1.09
CA LYS A 16 20.04 -2.09 -0.70
C LYS A 16 19.42 -2.88 0.46
N HIS A 17 18.46 -2.30 1.17
CA HIS A 17 17.85 -2.86 2.38
C HIS A 17 16.62 -3.75 2.12
N VAL A 18 16.35 -4.15 0.87
CA VAL A 18 15.17 -4.98 0.54
C VAL A 18 15.46 -6.46 0.78
N LYS A 19 14.57 -7.11 1.54
CA LYS A 19 14.60 -8.54 1.92
C LYS A 19 14.23 -9.48 0.76
N LEU A 20 14.90 -9.38 -0.39
CA LEU A 20 14.60 -10.21 -1.56
C LEU A 20 14.69 -11.70 -1.24
N GLY A 21 13.74 -12.48 -1.76
CA GLY A 21 13.66 -13.93 -1.55
C GLY A 21 13.05 -14.38 -0.23
N GLN A 22 12.86 -13.48 0.74
CA GLN A 22 12.13 -13.81 1.97
C GLN A 22 10.63 -13.93 1.68
N LYS A 23 9.91 -14.66 2.52
CA LYS A 23 8.46 -14.80 2.43
C LYS A 23 7.77 -13.99 3.53
N ASN A 24 6.63 -13.40 3.22
CA ASN A 24 5.75 -12.81 4.22
C ASN A 24 4.89 -13.88 4.91
N GLN A 25 4.02 -13.49 5.85
CA GLN A 25 3.15 -14.41 6.60
C GLN A 25 2.23 -15.25 5.70
N LYS A 26 1.84 -14.73 4.54
CA LYS A 26 1.03 -15.42 3.52
C LYS A 26 1.84 -16.21 2.50
N GLY A 27 3.15 -16.35 2.73
CA GLY A 27 4.04 -17.09 1.84
C GLY A 27 4.37 -16.36 0.53
N GLN A 28 3.99 -15.08 0.39
CA GLN A 28 4.35 -14.27 -0.78
C GLN A 28 5.84 -13.92 -0.69
N THR A 29 6.57 -14.17 -1.78
CA THR A 29 8.00 -13.86 -1.84
C THR A 29 8.21 -12.37 -2.10
N TYR A 30 9.01 -11.71 -1.27
CA TYR A 30 9.53 -10.39 -1.56
C TYR A 30 10.43 -10.47 -2.80
N THR A 31 9.98 -9.87 -3.88
CA THR A 31 10.66 -9.91 -5.18
C THR A 31 11.11 -8.52 -5.60
N ASP A 32 11.99 -8.48 -6.61
CA ASP A 32 12.45 -7.22 -7.17
C ASP A 32 11.27 -6.47 -7.83
N ILE A 33 11.24 -5.16 -7.65
CA ILE A 33 10.16 -4.33 -8.19
C ILE A 33 10.11 -4.37 -9.73
N ASN A 34 11.26 -4.53 -10.39
CA ASN A 34 11.32 -4.69 -11.83
C ASN A 34 10.71 -6.03 -12.27
N ASP A 35 10.76 -7.06 -11.43
CA ASP A 35 10.08 -8.32 -11.72
C ASP A 35 8.56 -8.16 -11.64
N ILE A 36 8.06 -7.39 -10.67
CA ILE A 36 6.63 -7.06 -10.56
C ILE A 36 6.16 -6.28 -11.80
N PHE A 37 6.90 -5.27 -12.23
CA PHE A 37 6.48 -4.41 -13.34
C PHE A 37 6.71 -5.02 -14.73
N TYR A 38 7.79 -5.77 -14.94
CA TYR A 38 8.23 -6.15 -16.28
C TYR A 38 8.24 -7.66 -16.54
N LYS A 39 8.23 -8.51 -15.51
CA LYS A 39 8.28 -9.98 -15.69
C LYS A 39 7.02 -10.71 -15.20
N ALA A 40 6.26 -10.11 -14.31
CA ALA A 40 5.02 -10.70 -13.82
C ALA A 40 3.95 -10.74 -14.93
N LYS A 41 3.14 -11.80 -14.93
CA LYS A 41 2.01 -11.93 -15.85
C LYS A 41 1.00 -10.82 -15.54
N GLN A 42 0.80 -9.91 -16.50
CA GLN A 42 -0.19 -8.83 -16.38
C GLN A 42 -1.52 -9.27 -16.99
N THR A 43 -2.52 -9.51 -16.15
CA THR A 43 -3.89 -9.80 -16.58
C THR A 43 -4.74 -8.54 -16.46
N PRO A 44 -5.34 -8.05 -17.56
CA PRO A 44 -6.29 -6.94 -17.48
C PRO A 44 -7.46 -7.31 -16.57
N ASN A 45 -7.79 -6.44 -15.63
CA ASN A 45 -8.93 -6.57 -14.74
C ASN A 45 -9.70 -5.24 -14.70
N PHE A 46 -11.01 -5.29 -14.55
CA PHE A 46 -11.85 -4.11 -14.36
C PHE A 46 -12.12 -3.94 -12.86
N LEU A 47 -11.53 -2.91 -12.26
CA LEU A 47 -11.55 -2.67 -10.81
C LEU A 47 -11.91 -1.20 -10.55
N THR A 48 -12.59 -0.93 -9.43
CA THR A 48 -12.72 0.42 -8.88
C THR A 48 -11.36 0.92 -8.37
N GLY A 49 -11.24 2.23 -8.14
CA GLY A 49 -10.00 2.78 -7.54
C GLY A 49 -9.68 2.17 -6.18
N SER A 50 -10.70 1.93 -5.35
CA SER A 50 -10.57 1.31 -4.03
C SER A 50 -10.10 -0.15 -4.12
N GLU A 51 -10.62 -0.90 -5.08
CA GLU A 51 -10.18 -2.28 -5.34
C GLU A 51 -8.73 -2.34 -5.84
N VAL A 52 -8.31 -1.36 -6.65
CA VAL A 52 -6.89 -1.22 -7.06
C VAL A 52 -6.00 -0.96 -5.85
N ILE A 53 -6.41 -0.09 -4.90
CA ILE A 53 -5.68 0.15 -3.66
C ILE A 53 -5.53 -1.16 -2.86
N ARG A 54 -6.63 -1.91 -2.68
CA ARG A 54 -6.60 -3.23 -2.01
C ARG A 54 -5.60 -4.19 -2.69
N ALA A 55 -5.68 -4.33 -4.01
CA ALA A 55 -4.79 -5.20 -4.77
C ALA A 55 -3.31 -4.78 -4.63
N ALA A 56 -3.05 -3.47 -4.70
CA ALA A 56 -1.70 -2.92 -4.57
C ALA A 56 -1.11 -3.17 -3.17
N ILE A 57 -1.87 -2.95 -2.10
CA ILE A 57 -1.44 -3.20 -0.71
C ILE A 57 -1.06 -4.66 -0.50
N LYS A 58 -1.89 -5.57 -1.02
CA LYS A 58 -1.65 -7.02 -0.98
C LYS A 58 -0.39 -7.45 -1.72
N ILE A 59 -0.15 -6.92 -2.93
CA ILE A 59 1.07 -7.21 -3.71
C ILE A 59 2.29 -6.59 -3.03
N ALA A 60 2.13 -5.38 -2.50
CA ALA A 60 3.18 -4.66 -1.81
C ALA A 60 3.46 -5.22 -0.41
N SER A 61 2.76 -6.23 0.10
CA SER A 61 3.01 -6.79 1.44
C SER A 61 3.15 -5.68 2.50
N VAL A 62 2.18 -4.76 2.52
CA VAL A 62 2.10 -3.70 3.54
C VAL A 62 1.91 -4.36 4.91
N GLY A 63 2.63 -3.91 5.92
CA GLY A 63 2.54 -4.47 7.28
C GLY A 63 1.46 -3.79 8.11
N THR A 64 1.35 -2.46 8.02
CA THR A 64 0.42 -1.70 8.86
C THR A 64 -0.37 -0.70 8.04
N SER A 65 -1.66 -0.57 8.37
CA SER A 65 -2.48 0.55 7.92
C SER A 65 -3.28 1.14 9.07
N VAL A 66 -3.33 2.46 9.10
CA VAL A 66 -4.09 3.20 10.10
C VAL A 66 -5.17 3.99 9.38
N ALA A 67 -6.42 3.87 9.82
CA ALA A 67 -7.56 4.52 9.17
C ALA A 67 -8.18 5.62 10.04
N TYR A 68 -8.61 6.69 9.40
CA TYR A 68 -9.58 7.64 9.96
C TYR A 68 -10.72 7.79 8.96
N PRO A 69 -11.99 7.60 9.37
CA PRO A 69 -13.09 7.58 8.42
C PRO A 69 -13.38 8.98 7.86
N ILE A 70 -13.24 9.11 6.55
CA ILE A 70 -13.71 10.29 5.80
C ILE A 70 -14.21 9.85 4.43
N THR A 71 -15.36 10.38 3.99
CA THR A 71 -15.88 10.15 2.64
C THR A 71 -15.18 11.06 1.64
N PRO A 72 -14.85 10.62 0.41
CA PRO A 72 -15.22 9.37 -0.25
C PRO A 72 -14.28 8.17 -0.01
N GLN A 73 -13.21 8.34 0.78
CA GLN A 73 -12.19 7.31 1.02
C GLN A 73 -12.70 6.08 1.81
N SER A 74 -13.90 6.11 2.37
CA SER A 74 -14.37 5.07 3.31
C SER A 74 -14.37 3.65 2.72
N GLU A 75 -14.60 3.49 1.41
CA GLU A 75 -14.57 2.18 0.72
C GLU A 75 -13.17 1.54 0.77
N ALA A 76 -12.12 2.28 0.40
CA ALA A 76 -10.76 1.73 0.42
C ALA A 76 -10.30 1.40 1.85
N ALA A 77 -10.67 2.19 2.86
CA ALA A 77 -10.39 1.84 4.25
C ALA A 77 -11.07 0.52 4.67
N ALA A 78 -12.34 0.30 4.27
CA ALA A 78 -13.04 -0.95 4.55
C ALA A 78 -12.36 -2.16 3.88
N LEU A 79 -12.00 -2.04 2.60
CA LEU A 79 -11.29 -3.08 1.86
C LEU A 79 -9.89 -3.41 2.44
N ILE A 80 -9.22 -2.45 3.07
CA ILE A 80 -7.97 -2.70 3.80
C ILE A 80 -8.24 -3.48 5.10
N GLY A 81 -9.33 -3.17 5.80
CA GLY A 81 -9.78 -3.95 6.94
C GLY A 81 -10.07 -5.41 6.58
N GLU A 82 -10.61 -5.67 5.39
CA GLU A 82 -10.75 -7.04 4.87
C GLU A 82 -9.40 -7.73 4.66
N LEU A 83 -8.38 -7.03 4.14
CA LEU A 83 -7.03 -7.61 4.00
C LEU A 83 -6.43 -8.00 5.35
N TYR A 84 -6.69 -7.21 6.40
CA TYR A 84 -6.29 -7.56 7.76
C TYR A 84 -7.02 -8.82 8.24
N ALA A 85 -8.34 -8.90 8.07
CA ALA A 85 -9.12 -10.10 8.42
C ALA A 85 -8.68 -11.34 7.62
N GLU A 86 -8.27 -11.16 6.36
CA GLU A 86 -7.69 -12.21 5.52
C GLU A 86 -6.25 -12.56 5.94
N GLY A 87 -5.57 -11.76 6.77
CA GLY A 87 -4.20 -11.94 7.25
C GLY A 87 -3.10 -11.49 6.28
N TYR A 88 -3.40 -10.58 5.36
CA TYR A 88 -2.41 -9.94 4.46
C TYR A 88 -1.78 -8.68 5.06
N LEU A 89 -2.33 -8.19 6.17
CA LEU A 89 -1.84 -7.05 6.93
C LEU A 89 -1.56 -7.52 8.36
N ASP A 90 -0.45 -7.08 8.95
CA ASP A 90 -0.10 -7.44 10.33
C ASP A 90 -0.92 -6.62 11.32
N GLU A 91 -1.16 -5.34 11.03
CA GLU A 91 -1.88 -4.41 11.91
C GLU A 91 -2.83 -3.51 11.13
N TYR A 92 -4.09 -3.43 11.57
CA TYR A 92 -5.08 -2.48 11.08
C TYR A 92 -5.87 -1.90 12.25
N PHE A 93 -5.81 -0.59 12.43
CA PHE A 93 -6.53 0.09 13.50
C PHE A 93 -6.94 1.50 13.12
N ARG A 94 -7.71 2.15 14.01
CA ARG A 94 -8.28 3.47 13.79
C ARG A 94 -7.55 4.52 14.60
N GLY A 95 -7.11 5.59 13.94
CA GLY A 95 -6.62 6.79 14.60
C GLY A 95 -7.78 7.68 15.08
N GLU A 96 -7.49 8.61 15.97
CA GLU A 96 -8.43 9.60 16.51
C GLU A 96 -8.58 10.86 15.65
N SER A 97 -7.60 11.15 14.80
CA SER A 97 -7.58 12.29 13.87
C SER A 97 -6.61 12.04 12.71
N GLU A 98 -6.69 12.82 11.63
CA GLU A 98 -5.76 12.70 10.50
C GLU A 98 -4.30 13.01 10.89
N PHE A 99 -4.09 13.94 11.82
CA PHE A 99 -2.76 14.23 12.36
C PHE A 99 -2.19 13.02 13.11
N ALA A 100 -3.00 12.41 13.97
CA ALA A 100 -2.61 11.25 14.73
C ALA A 100 -2.32 10.03 13.86
N VAL A 101 -3.13 9.82 12.80
CA VAL A 101 -2.88 8.79 11.80
C VAL A 101 -1.48 8.92 11.19
N MET A 102 -1.04 10.13 10.87
CA MET A 102 0.32 10.35 10.34
C MET A 102 1.40 10.02 11.36
N GLY A 103 1.23 10.42 12.62
CA GLY A 103 2.15 10.06 13.70
C GLY A 103 2.25 8.55 13.94
N GLN A 104 1.11 7.85 13.93
CA GLN A 104 1.04 6.39 14.07
C GLN A 104 1.69 5.69 12.87
N CYS A 105 1.48 6.18 11.65
CA CYS A 105 2.17 5.69 10.45
C CYS A 105 3.69 5.91 10.52
N ALA A 106 4.15 7.08 10.98
CA ALA A 106 5.57 7.35 11.17
C ALA A 106 6.20 6.40 12.19
N GLY A 107 5.55 6.19 13.33
CA GLY A 107 5.99 5.23 14.35
C GLY A 107 6.10 3.80 13.83
N ALA A 108 5.07 3.31 13.13
CA ALA A 108 5.10 1.99 12.51
C ALA A 108 6.20 1.86 11.44
N ALA A 109 6.42 2.90 10.65
CA ALA A 109 7.50 2.92 9.65
C ALA A 109 8.89 2.87 10.31
N PHE A 110 9.11 3.61 11.41
CA PHE A 110 10.34 3.52 12.20
C PHE A 110 10.52 2.15 12.87
N GLY A 111 9.42 1.47 13.21
CA GLY A 111 9.40 0.07 13.63
C GLY A 111 9.75 -0.94 12.54
N GLY A 112 9.95 -0.49 11.29
CA GLY A 112 10.34 -1.32 10.16
C GLY A 112 9.18 -1.87 9.33
N HIS A 113 7.94 -1.44 9.61
CA HIS A 113 6.78 -1.84 8.80
C HIS A 113 6.72 -1.00 7.52
N ARG A 114 6.25 -1.63 6.43
CA ARG A 114 5.74 -0.87 5.29
C ARG A 114 4.34 -0.38 5.65
N VAL A 115 4.14 0.93 5.60
CA VAL A 115 2.90 1.58 6.04
C VAL A 115 2.10 2.12 4.86
N PHE A 116 0.79 2.10 5.00
CA PHE A 116 -0.13 2.76 4.09
C PHE A 116 -1.29 3.36 4.85
N THR A 117 -1.70 4.57 4.51
CA THR A 117 -2.92 5.18 5.06
C THR A 117 -3.64 5.93 3.95
N THR A 118 -4.82 6.42 4.27
CA THR A 118 -5.72 7.03 3.32
C THR A 118 -6.49 8.15 3.98
N THR A 119 -6.66 9.25 3.26
CA THR A 119 -7.41 10.44 3.68
C THR A 119 -8.05 11.10 2.46
N ALA A 120 -8.92 12.09 2.67
CA ALA A 120 -9.55 12.81 1.57
C ALA A 120 -9.85 14.27 1.94
N GLY A 121 -9.80 15.15 0.93
CA GLY A 121 -10.26 16.54 1.02
C GLY A 121 -9.62 17.30 2.19
N PRO A 122 -10.40 17.93 3.08
CA PRO A 122 -9.88 18.64 4.25
C PRO A 122 -9.03 17.78 5.19
N GLY A 123 -9.23 16.46 5.22
CA GLY A 123 -8.42 15.55 6.02
C GLY A 123 -6.94 15.57 5.63
N THR A 124 -6.62 15.83 4.36
CA THR A 124 -5.24 15.97 3.89
C THR A 124 -4.53 17.16 4.54
N LEU A 125 -5.21 18.29 4.70
CA LEU A 125 -4.64 19.46 5.38
C LEU A 125 -4.55 19.23 6.89
N ARG A 126 -5.54 18.56 7.49
CA ARG A 126 -5.52 18.19 8.93
C ARG A 126 -4.46 17.17 9.29
N ALA A 127 -3.91 16.46 8.31
CA ALA A 127 -2.81 15.53 8.50
C ALA A 127 -1.44 16.23 8.66
N MET A 128 -1.34 17.51 8.27
CA MET A 128 -0.10 18.28 8.34
C MET A 128 0.10 18.91 9.72
N GLU A 129 1.34 18.98 10.17
CA GLU A 129 1.76 19.77 11.34
C GLU A 129 1.86 21.26 10.94
N ASN A 130 1.40 22.18 11.80
CA ASN A 130 1.51 23.63 11.61
C ASN A 130 2.57 24.21 12.54
#